data_AF-A0AAA9ZCH2-F1
#
_entry.id   AF-A0AAA9ZCH2-F1
#
_cell.length_a   1.000
_cell.length_b   1.000
_cell.length_c   1.000
_cell.angle_alpha   90.00
_cell.angle_beta   90.00
_cell.angle_gamma   90.00
#
_symmetry.space_group_name_H-M   'P 1'
#
loop_
_entity.id
_entity.type
_entity.pdbx_description
1 polymer ?
#
loop_
_entity_poly.entity_id
_entity_poly.type
_entity_poly.pdbx_seq_one_letter_code
_entity_poly.pdbx_strand_id
1 'polypeptide(L)'
;MDRITHRFLIFQGLSIGILSIVSSLVTIYNYAFNYLHYETWERHNDINGMPEMIIPVRELCWLVAAGALLYGIHRRQIRFFYPIIGVAALVLLIHLVRELLLLWTGPAEWYWHFTLFCNPSLMLPMIGRRIHGMMTLVALRRLFESDHSSDNNFVRFNPDREECETNEIN
;
A
#
# COMPACT_ATOMS: atom_id res chain seq x y z
N MET A 1 -23.07 -4.21 3.15
CA MET A 1 -21.96 -5.09 2.76
C MET A 1 -21.94 -6.28 3.71
N ASP A 2 -21.74 -7.50 3.24
CA ASP A 2 -21.76 -8.68 4.12
C ASP A 2 -20.62 -8.66 5.13
N ARG A 3 -20.88 -9.18 6.35
CA ARG A 3 -19.89 -9.24 7.44
C ARG A 3 -18.61 -9.99 7.03
N ILE A 4 -18.74 -10.97 6.14
CA ILE A 4 -17.62 -11.75 5.60
C ILE A 4 -16.75 -10.88 4.71
N THR A 5 -17.34 -10.15 3.76
CA THR A 5 -16.62 -9.23 2.87
C THR A 5 -15.91 -8.13 3.67
N HIS A 6 -16.55 -7.59 4.71
CA HIS A 6 -15.93 -6.60 5.59
C HIS A 6 -14.67 -7.14 6.27
N ARG A 7 -14.74 -8.35 6.88
CA ARG A 7 -13.58 -8.98 7.52
C ARG A 7 -12.47 -9.32 6.52
N PHE A 8 -12.83 -9.80 5.34
CA PHE A 8 -11.88 -10.11 4.28
C PHE A 8 -11.12 -8.88 3.82
N LEU A 9 -11.79 -7.74 3.68
CA LEU A 9 -11.20 -6.50 3.20
C LEU A 9 -10.21 -5.91 4.22
N ILE A 10 -10.54 -5.98 5.50
CA ILE A 10 -9.60 -5.63 6.59
C ILE A 10 -8.40 -6.57 6.60
N PHE A 11 -8.62 -7.88 6.44
CA PHE A 11 -7.54 -8.86 6.36
C PHE A 11 -6.59 -8.54 5.20
N GLN A 12 -7.11 -8.26 4.00
CA GLN A 12 -6.30 -7.88 2.84
C GLN A 12 -5.46 -6.62 3.12
N GLY A 13 -6.03 -5.61 3.77
CA GLY A 13 -5.29 -4.42 4.19
C GLY A 13 -4.15 -4.72 5.17
N LEU A 14 -4.43 -5.54 6.19
CA LEU A 14 -3.41 -5.97 7.15
C LEU A 14 -2.31 -6.78 6.48
N SER A 15 -2.67 -7.69 5.56
CA SER A 15 -1.72 -8.48 4.78
C SER A 15 -0.81 -7.58 3.95
N ILE A 16 -1.33 -6.54 3.29
CA ILE A 16 -0.51 -5.58 2.53
C ILE A 16 0.49 -4.88 3.46
N GLY A 17 0.04 -4.39 4.62
CA GLY A 17 0.92 -3.73 5.59
C GLY A 17 2.03 -4.66 6.12
N ILE A 18 1.67 -5.86 6.56
CA ILE A 18 2.62 -6.84 7.11
C ILE A 18 3.60 -7.32 6.04
N LEU A 19 3.10 -7.68 4.85
CA LEU A 19 3.96 -8.14 3.76
C LEU A 19 4.90 -7.03 3.28
N SER A 20 4.44 -5.76 3.27
CA SER A 20 5.31 -4.63 2.95
C SER A 20 6.44 -4.49 3.98
N ILE A 21 6.16 -4.65 5.28
CA ILE A 21 7.19 -4.60 6.33
C ILE A 21 8.19 -5.74 6.15
N VAL A 22 7.71 -6.97 6.01
CA VAL A 22 8.55 -8.16 5.85
C VAL A 22 9.41 -8.03 4.59
N SER A 23 8.83 -7.62 3.47
CA SER A 23 9.55 -7.42 2.20
C SER A 23 10.65 -6.36 2.33
N SER A 24 10.37 -5.24 2.98
CA SER A 24 11.37 -4.18 3.19
C SER A 24 12.49 -4.61 4.14
N LEU A 25 12.17 -5.34 5.22
CA LEU A 25 13.19 -5.91 6.12
C LEU A 25 14.07 -6.93 5.43
N VAL A 26 13.50 -7.84 4.64
CA VAL A 26 14.26 -8.82 3.85
C VAL A 26 15.16 -8.10 2.84
N THR A 27 14.67 -7.05 2.21
CA THR A 27 15.46 -6.26 1.24
C THR A 27 16.63 -5.54 1.93
N ILE A 28 16.40 -4.92 3.10
CA ILE A 28 17.45 -4.28 3.90
C ILE A 28 18.46 -5.32 4.40
N TYR A 29 17.99 -6.47 4.88
CA TYR A 29 18.85 -7.57 5.31
C TYR A 29 19.73 -8.05 4.15
N ASN A 30 19.13 -8.33 2.99
CA ASN A 30 19.87 -8.75 1.81
C ASN A 30 20.86 -7.67 1.34
N TYR A 31 20.48 -6.39 1.42
CA TYR A 31 21.40 -5.30 1.14
C TYR A 31 22.58 -5.31 2.12
N ALA A 32 22.32 -5.32 3.42
CA ALA A 32 23.36 -5.30 4.45
C ALA A 32 24.30 -6.52 4.38
N PHE A 33 23.76 -7.73 4.16
CA PHE A 33 24.54 -8.97 4.19
C PHE A 33 25.17 -9.34 2.85
N ASN A 34 24.50 -9.10 1.71
CA ASN A 34 25.06 -9.47 0.41
C ASN A 34 25.97 -8.37 -0.16
N TYR A 35 25.71 -7.09 0.12
CA TYR A 35 26.54 -5.99 -0.38
C TYR A 35 27.90 -5.90 0.37
N LEU A 36 27.93 -6.18 1.67
CA LEU A 36 29.19 -6.23 2.45
C LEU A 36 30.02 -7.49 2.19
N HIS A 37 29.54 -8.47 1.42
CA HIS A 37 30.26 -9.73 1.24
C HIS A 37 30.41 -10.23 -0.20
N TYR A 38 29.77 -9.65 -1.22
CA TYR A 38 29.95 -10.17 -2.59
C TYR A 38 29.66 -9.16 -3.71
N GLU A 39 30.74 -8.82 -4.44
CA GLU A 39 30.78 -8.17 -5.77
C GLU A 39 30.03 -8.92 -6.90
N THR A 40 29.19 -9.92 -6.62
CA THR A 40 28.52 -10.73 -7.67
C THR A 40 27.03 -10.46 -7.83
N TRP A 41 26.39 -9.75 -6.89
CA TRP A 41 24.97 -9.39 -7.01
C TRP A 41 24.72 -8.21 -7.96
N GLU A 42 25.77 -7.51 -8.40
CA GLU A 42 25.68 -6.37 -9.32
C GLU A 42 25.30 -6.75 -10.76
N ARG A 43 25.39 -8.02 -11.16
CA ARG A 43 25.20 -8.41 -12.57
C ARG A 43 23.87 -9.12 -12.90
N HIS A 44 23.20 -9.69 -11.91
CA HIS A 44 21.96 -10.47 -12.14
C HIS A 44 20.69 -9.82 -11.58
N ASN A 45 20.82 -8.84 -10.68
CA ASN A 45 19.67 -8.13 -10.07
C ASN A 45 19.64 -6.64 -10.39
N ASP A 46 20.08 -6.28 -11.59
CA ASP A 46 19.79 -5.00 -12.25
C ASP A 46 18.29 -4.84 -12.61
N ILE A 47 17.41 -5.51 -11.86
CA ILE A 47 15.99 -5.19 -11.73
C ILE A 47 15.82 -3.87 -10.96
N ASN A 48 16.84 -3.42 -10.21
CA ASN A 48 16.76 -2.18 -9.43
C ASN A 48 17.37 -0.94 -10.08
N GLY A 49 18.40 -1.02 -10.94
CA GLY A 49 18.98 0.11 -11.70
C GLY A 49 19.01 1.47 -10.99
N MET A 50 19.14 1.47 -9.67
CA MET A 50 19.02 2.62 -8.78
C MET A 50 20.35 2.75 -8.06
N PRO A 51 20.88 3.97 -7.91
CA PRO A 51 22.04 4.24 -7.08
C PRO A 51 21.92 3.52 -5.73
N GLU A 52 23.00 2.88 -5.31
CA GLU A 52 23.05 1.96 -4.16
C GLU A 52 22.51 2.59 -2.86
N MET A 53 22.69 3.91 -2.73
CA MET A 53 22.20 4.72 -1.61
C MET A 53 20.68 4.90 -1.56
N ILE A 54 19.97 4.67 -2.66
CA ILE A 54 18.50 4.88 -2.75
C ILE A 54 17.73 3.68 -2.19
N ILE A 55 18.31 2.48 -2.23
CA ILE A 55 17.66 1.24 -1.78
C ILE A 55 17.29 1.31 -0.28
N PRO A 56 18.21 1.55 0.67
CA PRO A 56 17.86 1.55 2.09
C PRO A 56 16.88 2.67 2.45
N VAL A 57 17.03 3.86 1.86
CA VAL A 57 16.12 5.00 2.09
C VAL A 57 14.71 4.68 1.62
N ARG A 58 14.57 4.07 0.44
CA ARG A 58 13.28 3.64 -0.12
C ARG A 58 12.60 2.62 0.79
N GLU A 59 13.34 1.62 1.27
CA GLU A 59 12.77 0.58 2.14
C GLU A 59 12.36 1.14 3.52
N LEU A 60 13.10 2.11 4.05
CA LEU A 60 12.70 2.84 5.26
C LEU A 60 11.39 3.61 5.05
N CYS A 61 11.21 4.26 3.90
CA CYS A 61 9.94 4.93 3.57
C CYS A 61 8.77 3.93 3.52
N TRP A 62 8.97 2.74 2.95
CA TRP A 62 7.95 1.68 2.95
C TRP A 62 7.63 1.17 4.34
N LEU A 63 8.61 1.01 5.22
CA LEU A 63 8.40 0.61 6.61
C LEU A 63 7.54 1.62 7.37
N VAL A 64 7.87 2.90 7.27
CA VAL A 64 7.10 3.97 7.93
C VAL A 64 5.68 4.04 7.36
N ALA A 65 5.54 3.97 6.04
CA ALA A 65 4.24 4.03 5.39
C ALA A 65 3.35 2.80 5.69
N ALA A 66 3.93 1.61 5.75
CA ALA A 66 3.23 0.39 6.15
C ALA A 66 2.83 0.42 7.63
N GLY A 67 3.69 0.94 8.51
CA GLY A 67 3.35 1.18 9.91
C GLY A 67 2.18 2.15 10.07
N ALA A 68 2.20 3.26 9.31
CA ALA A 68 1.08 4.19 9.26
C ALA A 68 -0.22 3.51 8.79
N LEU A 69 -0.16 2.69 7.73
CA LEU A 69 -1.32 1.95 7.24
C LEU A 69 -1.90 1.00 8.29
N LEU A 70 -1.07 0.21 8.98
CA LEU A 70 -1.52 -0.68 10.04
C LEU A 70 -2.17 0.09 11.19
N TYR A 71 -1.57 1.22 11.59
CA TYR A 71 -2.16 2.12 12.58
C TYR A 71 -3.50 2.70 12.11
N GLY A 72 -3.60 3.07 10.83
CA GLY A 72 -4.81 3.57 10.18
C GLY A 72 -5.94 2.55 10.18
N ILE A 73 -5.64 1.28 9.90
CA ILE A 73 -6.62 0.19 9.97
C ILE A 73 -7.07 -0.03 11.42
N HIS A 74 -6.14 -0.01 12.39
CA HIS A 74 -6.47 -0.18 13.80
C HIS A 74 -7.35 0.95 14.35
N ARG A 75 -7.04 2.20 14.00
CA ARG A 75 -7.82 3.39 14.40
C ARG A 75 -9.02 3.69 13.49
N ARG A 76 -9.23 2.91 12.43
CA ARG A 76 -10.24 3.15 11.37
C ARG A 76 -10.18 4.56 10.77
N GLN A 77 -8.98 5.11 10.60
CA GLN A 77 -8.76 6.47 10.10
C GLN A 77 -8.11 6.46 8.72
N ILE A 78 -8.81 7.03 7.74
CA ILE A 78 -8.42 7.05 6.31
C ILE A 78 -7.15 7.89 6.07
N ARG A 79 -6.90 8.91 6.90
CA ARG A 79 -5.75 9.82 6.76
C ARG A 79 -4.40 9.08 6.75
N PHE A 80 -4.33 7.92 7.40
CA PHE A 80 -3.10 7.13 7.47
C PHE A 80 -2.86 6.24 6.23
N PHE A 81 -3.75 6.29 5.23
CA PHE A 81 -3.54 5.57 3.96
C PHE A 81 -2.73 6.40 2.96
N TYR A 82 -2.73 7.73 3.08
CA TYR A 82 -1.99 8.60 2.17
C TYR A 82 -0.47 8.35 2.13
N PRO A 83 0.23 8.06 3.24
CA PRO A 83 1.66 7.75 3.21
C PRO A 83 2.01 6.59 2.28
N ILE A 84 1.26 5.48 2.35
CA ILE A 84 1.55 4.31 1.50
C ILE A 84 1.26 4.57 0.03
N ILE A 85 0.22 5.35 -0.27
CA ILE A 85 -0.10 5.78 -1.63
C ILE A 85 1.00 6.71 -2.16
N GLY A 86 1.47 7.64 -1.35
CA GLY A 86 2.54 8.58 -1.70
C GLY A 86 3.85 7.88 -2.02
N VAL A 87 4.28 6.94 -1.16
CA VAL A 87 5.49 6.14 -1.42
C VAL A 87 5.32 5.29 -2.68
N ALA A 88 4.17 4.65 -2.88
CA ALA A 88 3.91 3.86 -4.09
C ALA A 88 3.98 4.70 -5.37
N ALA A 89 3.41 5.91 -5.36
CA ALA A 89 3.43 6.85 -6.48
C ALA A 89 4.84 7.36 -6.79
N LEU A 90 5.60 7.72 -5.75
CA LEU A 90 6.99 8.15 -5.91
C LEU A 90 7.87 7.04 -6.47
N VAL A 91 7.69 5.80 -5.99
CA VAL A 91 8.41 4.64 -6.53
C VAL A 91 8.05 4.41 -8.00
N LEU A 92 6.77 4.52 -8.37
CA LEU A 92 6.33 4.43 -9.77
C LEU A 92 6.98 5.52 -10.64
N LEU A 93 7.02 6.76 -10.15
CA LEU A 93 7.65 7.88 -10.85
C LEU A 93 9.13 7.58 -11.12
N ILE A 94 9.87 7.10 -10.12
CA ILE A 94 11.30 6.81 -10.32
C ILE A 94 11.49 5.65 -11.31
N HIS A 95 10.64 4.62 -11.26
CA HIS A 95 10.67 3.54 -12.25
C HIS A 95 10.39 4.06 -13.67
N LEU A 96 9.42 4.97 -13.81
CA LEU A 96 9.10 5.58 -15.10
C LEU A 96 10.26 6.41 -15.65
N VAL A 97 10.87 7.26 -14.81
CA VAL A 97 12.06 8.05 -15.18
C VAL A 97 13.22 7.14 -15.57
N ARG A 98 13.44 6.04 -14.82
CA ARG A 98 14.46 5.05 -15.16
C ARG A 98 14.21 4.44 -16.54
N GLU A 99 12.99 3.97 -16.83
CA GLU A 99 12.66 3.37 -18.12
C GLU A 99 12.82 4.39 -19.27
N LEU A 100 12.47 5.66 -19.05
CA LEU A 100 12.68 6.73 -20.04
C LEU A 100 14.17 7.01 -20.28
N LEU A 101 14.98 7.04 -19.23
CA LEU A 101 16.43 7.22 -19.34
C LEU A 101 17.08 6.03 -20.06
N LEU A 102 16.68 4.80 -19.72
CA LEU A 102 17.16 3.59 -20.38
C LEU A 102 16.81 3.57 -21.87
N LEU A 103 15.61 4.01 -22.23
CA LEU A 103 15.19 4.17 -23.62
C LEU A 103 16.05 5.21 -24.36
N TRP A 104 16.46 6.28 -23.66
CA TRP A 104 17.24 7.38 -24.22
C TRP A 104 18.73 7.06 -24.43
N THR A 105 19.36 6.29 -23.53
CA THR A 105 20.80 5.98 -23.58
C THR A 105 21.20 4.93 -24.62
N GLY A 106 20.24 4.36 -25.36
CA GLY A 106 20.51 3.49 -26.50
C GLY A 106 20.72 2.01 -26.17
N PRO A 107 20.68 1.13 -27.20
CA PRO A 107 20.60 -0.31 -27.04
C PRO A 107 21.97 -0.93 -26.81
N ALA A 108 22.45 -0.94 -25.57
CA ALA A 108 23.45 -1.93 -25.19
C ALA A 108 22.74 -3.30 -25.14
N GLU A 109 23.15 -4.25 -25.98
CA GLU A 109 22.47 -5.54 -26.25
C GLU A 109 22.08 -6.35 -24.99
N TRP A 110 22.79 -6.14 -23.87
CA TRP A 110 22.53 -6.80 -22.60
C TRP A 110 21.35 -6.21 -21.79
N TYR A 111 20.90 -4.99 -22.09
CA TYR A 111 19.90 -4.27 -21.29
C TYR A 111 18.44 -4.60 -21.65
N TRP A 112 18.18 -5.08 -22.86
CA TRP A 112 16.83 -5.41 -23.34
C TRP A 112 16.13 -6.48 -22.50
N HIS A 113 16.91 -7.39 -21.88
CA HIS A 113 16.39 -8.42 -20.98
C HIS A 113 15.91 -7.88 -19.63
N PHE A 114 16.37 -6.68 -19.24
CA PHE A 114 16.10 -6.06 -17.93
C PHE A 114 15.08 -4.92 -17.97
N THR A 115 14.83 -4.32 -19.14
CA THR A 115 13.76 -3.32 -19.34
C THR A 115 12.37 -3.92 -19.14
N LEU A 116 11.56 -3.32 -18.25
CA LEU A 116 10.21 -3.79 -17.93
C LEU A 116 9.31 -3.86 -19.16
N PHE A 117 9.46 -2.92 -20.10
CA PHE A 117 8.66 -2.90 -21.34
C PHE A 117 8.95 -4.06 -22.29
N CYS A 118 10.13 -4.67 -22.20
CA CYS A 118 10.58 -5.72 -23.11
C CYS A 118 10.43 -7.13 -22.51
N ASN A 119 10.09 -7.23 -21.21
CA ASN A 119 9.92 -8.50 -20.51
C ASN A 119 8.51 -8.60 -19.87
N PRO A 120 7.49 -9.06 -20.62
CA PRO A 120 6.11 -9.13 -20.14
C PRO A 120 5.95 -10.05 -18.92
N SER A 121 6.81 -11.07 -18.78
CA SER A 121 6.83 -11.98 -17.64
C SER A 121 7.20 -11.29 -16.32
N LEU A 122 7.97 -10.19 -16.39
CA LEU A 122 8.28 -9.35 -15.23
C LEU A 122 7.26 -8.23 -15.05
N MET A 123 6.78 -7.67 -16.16
CA MET A 123 5.85 -6.53 -16.17
C MET A 123 4.48 -6.87 -15.59
N LEU A 124 3.87 -7.97 -16.05
CA LEU A 124 2.53 -8.39 -15.63
C LEU A 124 2.38 -8.61 -14.13
N PRO A 125 3.25 -9.40 -13.44
CA PRO A 125 3.14 -9.60 -12.01
C PRO A 125 3.47 -8.34 -11.19
N MET A 126 4.32 -7.43 -11.70
CA MET A 126 4.55 -6.13 -11.06
C MET A 126 3.30 -5.25 -11.12
N ILE A 127 2.73 -5.07 -12.31
CA ILE A 127 1.53 -4.25 -12.51
C ILE A 127 0.35 -4.85 -11.75
N GLY A 128 0.14 -6.17 -11.85
CA GLY A 128 -0.94 -6.87 -11.17
C GLY A 128 -0.92 -6.68 -9.66
N ARG A 129 0.26 -6.82 -9.03
CA ARG A 129 0.40 -6.55 -7.58
C ARG A 129 0.08 -5.11 -7.21
N ARG A 130 0.53 -4.13 -8.01
CA ARG A 130 0.28 -2.70 -7.74
C ARG A 130 -1.19 -2.33 -7.93
N ILE A 131 -1.84 -2.82 -8.99
CA ILE A 131 -3.28 -2.61 -9.21
C ILE A 131 -4.08 -3.24 -8.07
N HIS A 132 -3.76 -4.49 -7.71
CA HIS A 132 -4.42 -5.17 -6.59
C HIS A 132 -4.29 -4.35 -5.30
N GLY A 133 -3.07 -3.92 -4.95
CA GLY A 133 -2.83 -3.10 -3.77
C GLY A 133 -3.65 -1.80 -3.76
N MET A 134 -3.71 -1.10 -4.89
CA MET A 134 -4.50 0.13 -5.01
C MET A 134 -6.01 -0.13 -4.92
N MET A 135 -6.51 -1.19 -5.56
CA MET A 135 -7.92 -1.57 -5.43
C MET A 135 -8.29 -1.89 -3.99
N THR A 136 -7.45 -2.62 -3.26
CA THR A 136 -7.65 -2.92 -1.84
C THR A 136 -7.68 -1.66 -0.99
N LEU A 137 -6.77 -0.70 -1.23
CA LEU A 137 -6.74 0.58 -0.51
C LEU A 137 -7.99 1.44 -0.78
N VAL A 138 -8.44 1.51 -2.02
CA VAL A 138 -9.67 2.22 -2.40
C VAL A 138 -10.88 1.56 -1.73
N ALA A 139 -10.92 0.23 -1.71
CA ALA A 139 -12.02 -0.49 -1.10
C ALA A 139 -12.02 -0.34 0.44
N LEU A 140 -10.85 -0.31 1.09
CA LEU A 140 -10.69 -0.01 2.52
C LEU A 140 -11.17 1.41 2.84
N ARG A 141 -10.81 2.38 2.00
CA ARG A 141 -11.25 3.76 2.17
C ARG A 141 -12.78 3.85 2.12
N ARG A 142 -13.40 3.29 1.09
CA ARG A 142 -14.87 3.28 0.96
C ARG A 142 -15.55 2.58 2.13
N LEU A 143 -14.96 1.51 2.64
CA LEU A 143 -15.46 0.81 3.82
C LEU A 143 -15.51 1.74 5.04
N PHE A 144 -14.41 2.44 5.33
CA PHE A 144 -14.34 3.35 6.48
C PHE A 144 -15.21 4.60 6.33
N GLU A 145 -15.36 5.13 5.10
CA GLU A 145 -16.31 6.21 4.81
C GLU A 145 -17.76 5.77 5.03
N SER A 146 -18.11 4.54 4.62
CA SER A 146 -19.47 4.01 4.82
C SER A 146 -19.81 3.78 6.30
N ASP A 147 -18.86 3.30 7.10
CA ASP A 147 -19.04 3.12 8.55
C ASP A 147 -19.30 4.47 9.26
N HIS A 148 -18.60 5.55 8.88
CA HIS A 148 -18.81 6.88 9.45
C HIS A 148 -20.16 7.49 9.07
N SER A 149 -20.70 7.15 7.89
CA SER A 149 -22.03 7.62 7.46
C SER A 149 -23.19 6.92 8.18
N SER A 150 -22.96 5.69 8.67
CA SER A 150 -23.99 4.92 9.38
C SER A 150 -24.20 5.38 10.84
N ASP A 151 -23.19 5.98 11.47
CA ASP A 151 -23.29 6.46 12.86
C ASP A 151 -24.08 7.77 12.98
N ASN A 152 -24.26 8.52 11.88
CA ASN A 152 -24.96 9.81 11.88
C ASN A 152 -26.45 9.72 11.48
N ASN A 153 -26.95 8.54 11.12
CA ASN A 153 -28.36 8.33 10.82
C ASN A 153 -28.98 7.44 11.90
N PHE A 154 -29.63 8.07 12.88
CA PHE A 154 -30.83 7.63 13.63
C PHE A 154 -30.85 8.20 15.06
N VAL A 155 -30.90 9.53 15.19
CA VAL A 155 -31.82 10.12 16.17
C VAL A 155 -33.23 9.89 15.60
N ARG A 156 -33.81 8.73 15.89
CA ARG A 156 -35.26 8.56 15.71
C ARG A 156 -35.93 9.42 16.76
N PHE A 157 -36.42 10.59 16.36
CA PHE A 157 -37.51 11.23 17.07
C PHE A 157 -38.63 10.20 17.20
N ASN A 158 -38.94 9.80 18.42
CA ASN A 158 -40.09 8.98 18.74
C ASN A 158 -41.19 9.97 19.16
N PRO A 159 -42.11 10.39 18.26
CA PRO A 159 -43.20 11.29 18.66
C PRO A 159 -44.23 10.61 19.57
N ASP A 160 -44.11 9.29 19.81
CA ASP A 160 -45.11 8.52 20.55
C ASP A 160 -44.77 8.35 22.05
N ARG A 161 -43.96 9.25 22.63
CA ARG A 161 -43.61 9.23 24.07
C ARG A 161 -43.88 10.53 24.83
N GLU A 162 -44.74 11.38 24.33
CA GLU A 162 -45.33 12.48 25.10
C GLU A 162 -46.84 12.33 25.10
N GLU A 163 -47.37 11.55 26.06
CA GLU A 163 -48.68 11.69 26.71
C GLU A 163 -49.05 10.40 27.44
N CYS A 164 -48.21 9.97 28.38
CA CYS A 164 -48.64 9.09 29.45
C CYS A 164 -47.67 9.26 30.62
N GLU A 165 -47.80 10.37 31.34
CA GLU A 165 -47.40 10.51 32.75
C GLU A 165 -47.59 11.98 33.20
N THR A 166 -48.82 12.35 33.52
CA THR A 166 -49.05 13.20 34.70
C THR A 166 -50.09 12.51 35.55
N ASN A 167 -49.56 11.92 36.62
CA ASN A 167 -50.26 11.23 37.68
C ASN A 167 -51.29 12.13 38.36
N GLU A 168 -52.37 11.48 38.79
CA GLU A 168 -53.11 11.84 39.99
C GLU A 168 -52.14 12.17 41.14
N ILE A 169 -52.21 13.39 41.69
CA ILE A 169 -51.92 13.65 43.11
C ILE A 169 -52.82 14.82 43.57
N ASN A 170 -53.80 14.48 44.42
CA ASN A 170 -54.63 15.29 45.32
C ASN A 170 -55.53 16.40 44.77
#